data_AF-A0A5B7IF51-F1
#
_entry.id   AF-A0A5B7IF51-F1
#
_cell.length_a   1.000
_cell.length_b   1.000
_cell.length_c   1.000
_cell.angle_alpha   90.00
_cell.angle_beta   90.00
_cell.angle_gamma   90.00
#
_symmetry.space_group_name_H-M   'P 1'
#
loop_
_entity.id
_entity.type
_entity.pdbx_description
1 polymer ?
#
loop_
_entity_poly.entity_id
_entity_poly.type
_entity_poly.pdbx_seq_one_letter_code
_entity_poly.pdbx_strand_id
1 'polypeptide(L)'
;MVPVKEQMVPDPDFPTVKFPNPEEGKSALDLSFKTANENNSTVILANDPDADRLAVAEKQPNGQWKVFTGNEEGALLGWWNWQRCRRLSPHIPASDCYMVASTVSSKILRAIAKKEGFNFEVSLLVVLSHGMLD
;
A
#
# COMPACT_ATOMS: atom_id res chain seq x y z
N MET A 1 17.26 -5.71 -4.62
CA MET A 1 16.20 -4.90 -5.26
C MET A 1 16.74 -4.44 -6.61
N VAL A 2 15.99 -4.62 -7.69
CA VAL A 2 16.42 -4.25 -9.05
C VAL A 2 15.78 -2.92 -9.40
N PRO A 3 16.54 -1.86 -9.67
CA PRO A 3 15.97 -0.57 -9.99
C PRO A 3 15.58 -0.45 -11.47
N VAL A 4 14.53 0.33 -11.74
CA VAL A 4 14.19 0.80 -13.09
C VAL A 4 15.12 1.98 -13.42
N LYS A 5 16.17 1.73 -14.20
CA LYS A 5 17.28 2.69 -14.39
C LYS A 5 16.80 3.99 -15.03
N GLU A 6 15.84 3.89 -15.95
CA GLU A 6 15.24 5.01 -16.69
C GLU A 6 14.47 5.98 -15.78
N GLN A 7 14.08 5.56 -14.58
CA GLN A 7 13.29 6.35 -13.63
C GLN A 7 14.05 6.62 -12.32
N MET A 8 15.33 6.26 -12.25
CA MET A 8 16.13 6.37 -11.02
C MET A 8 16.63 7.80 -10.78
N VAL A 9 16.94 8.54 -11.84
CA VAL A 9 17.42 9.92 -11.76
C VAL A 9 16.21 10.84 -11.83
N PRO A 10 15.98 11.74 -10.84
CA PRO A 10 14.87 12.67 -10.88
C PRO A 10 14.94 13.56 -12.13
N ASP A 11 13.83 13.60 -12.87
CA ASP A 11 13.63 14.45 -14.03
C ASP A 11 12.24 15.10 -13.91
N PRO A 12 12.14 16.44 -13.77
CA PRO A 12 10.87 17.13 -13.56
C PRO A 12 9.93 17.07 -14.78
N ASP A 13 10.44 16.72 -15.96
CA ASP A 13 9.62 16.57 -17.17
C ASP A 13 8.93 15.19 -17.24
N PHE A 14 9.28 14.27 -16.33
CA PHE A 14 8.75 12.91 -16.25
C PHE A 14 8.65 12.20 -17.61
N PRO A 15 9.72 12.16 -18.44
CA PRO A 15 9.63 11.78 -19.85
C PRO A 15 9.23 10.31 -20.09
N THR A 16 9.23 9.50 -19.04
CA THR A 16 8.99 8.05 -19.10
C THR A 16 7.53 7.67 -18.81
N VAL A 17 6.72 8.60 -18.29
CA VAL A 17 5.33 8.36 -17.89
C VAL A 17 4.44 9.51 -18.32
N LYS A 18 3.18 9.20 -18.64
CA LYS A 18 2.20 10.25 -18.95
C LYS A 18 1.83 11.08 -17.73
N PHE A 19 1.76 10.43 -16.57
CA PHE A 19 1.42 11.06 -15.29
C PHE A 19 2.19 10.33 -14.18
N PRO A 20 2.97 11.05 -13.34
CA PRO A 20 3.84 10.45 -12.34
C PRO A 20 3.06 10.07 -11.07
N ASN A 21 2.04 9.23 -11.23
CA ASN A 21 1.25 8.67 -10.13
C ASN A 21 1.16 7.14 -10.34
N PRO A 22 1.73 6.33 -9.44
CA PRO A 22 1.76 4.88 -9.61
C PRO A 22 0.36 4.24 -9.50
N GLU A 23 -0.63 4.95 -8.95
CA GLU A 23 -2.03 4.50 -8.88
C GLU A 23 -2.80 4.59 -10.22
N GLU A 24 -2.22 5.18 -11.28
CA GLU A 24 -2.80 5.16 -12.64
C GLU A 24 -2.85 3.74 -13.25
N GLY A 25 -2.28 2.75 -12.52
CA GLY A 25 -2.35 1.34 -12.85
C GLY A 25 -1.24 0.93 -13.82
N LYS A 26 -1.57 0.06 -14.77
CA LYS A 26 -0.56 -0.61 -15.62
C LYS A 26 0.29 0.37 -16.43
N SER A 27 -0.28 1.48 -16.90
CA SER A 27 0.43 2.48 -17.71
C SER A 27 1.58 3.16 -16.97
N ALA A 28 1.50 3.30 -15.65
CA ALA A 28 2.59 3.85 -14.83
C ALA A 28 3.69 2.81 -14.53
N LEU A 29 3.42 1.52 -14.80
CA LEU A 29 4.28 0.40 -14.39
C LEU A 29 4.94 -0.33 -15.57
N ASP A 30 4.78 0.12 -16.82
CA ASP A 30 5.29 -0.59 -18.00
C ASP A 30 6.81 -0.85 -17.93
N LEU A 31 7.60 0.16 -17.56
CA LEU A 31 9.06 0.02 -17.38
C LEU A 31 9.39 -0.90 -16.19
N SER A 32 8.59 -0.86 -15.13
CA SER A 32 8.71 -1.75 -13.98
C SER A 32 8.43 -3.20 -14.36
N PHE A 33 7.38 -3.48 -15.16
CA PHE A 33 7.06 -4.81 -15.65
C PHE A 33 8.16 -5.36 -16.55
N LYS A 34 8.69 -4.54 -17.47
CA LYS A 34 9.81 -4.91 -18.33
C LYS A 34 11.04 -5.28 -17.50
N THR A 35 11.47 -4.39 -16.61
CA THR A 35 12.64 -4.58 -15.75
C THR A 35 12.47 -5.82 -14.87
N ALA A 36 11.30 -6.01 -14.26
CA ALA A 36 11.01 -7.16 -13.42
C ALA A 36 11.02 -8.46 -14.20
N ASN A 37 10.48 -8.49 -15.42
CA ASN A 37 10.50 -9.68 -16.28
C ASN A 37 11.92 -10.07 -16.72
N GLU A 38 12.74 -9.10 -17.11
CA GLU A 38 14.14 -9.33 -17.51
C GLU A 38 15.00 -9.86 -16.36
N ASN A 39 14.65 -9.52 -15.13
CA ASN A 39 15.40 -9.90 -13.93
C ASN A 39 14.72 -11.00 -13.09
N ASN A 40 13.69 -11.67 -13.63
CA ASN A 40 12.93 -12.71 -12.93
C ASN A 40 12.40 -12.27 -11.55
N SER A 41 12.07 -10.98 -11.39
CA SER A 41 11.46 -10.46 -10.17
C SER A 41 9.97 -10.84 -10.11
N THR A 42 9.48 -11.10 -8.90
CA THR A 42 8.09 -11.51 -8.64
C THR A 42 7.24 -10.42 -8.00
N VAL A 43 7.86 -9.34 -7.53
CA VAL A 43 7.20 -8.21 -6.88
C VAL A 43 7.77 -6.91 -7.44
N ILE A 44 6.88 -5.93 -7.65
CA ILE A 44 7.20 -4.55 -8.02
C ILE A 44 6.71 -3.62 -6.92
N LEU A 45 7.52 -2.62 -6.61
CA LEU A 45 7.21 -1.49 -5.75
C LEU A 45 7.51 -0.22 -6.53
N ALA A 46 6.55 0.69 -6.63
CA ALA A 46 6.71 1.97 -7.32
C ALA A 46 6.09 3.09 -6.48
N ASN A 47 6.82 4.19 -6.31
CA ASN A 47 6.31 5.37 -5.59
C ASN A 47 6.10 6.55 -6.55
N ASP A 48 5.32 7.53 -6.13
CA ASP A 48 5.25 8.84 -6.77
C ASP A 48 6.46 9.73 -6.40
N PRO A 49 6.64 10.90 -7.04
CA PRO A 49 7.86 11.70 -6.91
C PRO A 49 8.19 12.22 -5.51
N ASP A 50 7.18 12.48 -4.68
CA ASP A 50 7.33 12.87 -3.26
C ASP A 50 7.27 11.67 -2.30
N ALA A 51 7.05 10.46 -2.84
CA ALA A 51 7.12 9.18 -2.16
C ALA A 51 6.11 8.99 -1.04
N ASP A 52 4.95 9.64 -1.13
CA ASP A 52 3.84 9.46 -0.19
C ASP A 52 2.80 8.43 -0.68
N ARG A 53 2.88 7.99 -1.95
CA ARG A 53 2.11 6.88 -2.52
C ARG A 53 3.00 5.73 -2.94
N LEU A 54 2.42 4.54 -2.88
CA LEU A 54 3.04 3.28 -3.29
C LEU A 54 2.03 2.52 -4.15
N ALA A 55 2.47 1.97 -5.28
CA ALA A 55 1.80 0.87 -5.94
C ALA A 55 2.61 -0.41 -5.81
N VAL A 56 1.91 -1.52 -5.60
CA VAL A 56 2.46 -2.85 -5.53
C VAL A 56 1.90 -3.70 -6.65
N ALA A 57 2.76 -4.52 -7.26
CA ALA A 57 2.32 -5.57 -8.18
C ALA A 57 3.02 -6.90 -7.91
N GLU A 58 2.30 -8.00 -8.07
CA GLU A 58 2.81 -9.36 -7.89
C GLU A 58 2.63 -10.18 -9.17
N LYS A 59 3.67 -10.92 -9.53
CA LYS A 59 3.66 -11.87 -10.65
C LYS A 59 2.87 -13.12 -10.27
N GLN A 60 1.79 -13.35 -10.98
CA GLN A 60 0.91 -14.49 -10.78
C GLN A 60 1.47 -15.76 -11.45
N PRO A 61 1.02 -16.97 -11.05
CA PRO A 61 1.49 -18.23 -11.63
C PRO A 61 1.28 -18.36 -13.15
N ASN A 62 0.29 -17.64 -13.70
CA ASN A 62 0.02 -17.57 -15.13
C ASN A 62 0.97 -16.60 -15.89
N GLY A 63 1.96 -16.03 -15.22
CA GLY A 63 2.92 -15.07 -15.77
C GLY A 63 2.43 -13.63 -15.88
N GLN A 64 1.16 -13.34 -15.56
CA GLN A 64 0.61 -11.99 -15.59
C GLN A 64 0.89 -11.24 -14.29
N TRP A 65 0.90 -9.91 -14.38
CA TRP A 65 1.02 -9.03 -13.21
C TRP A 65 -0.35 -8.67 -12.66
N LYS A 66 -0.58 -8.98 -11.37
CA LYS A 66 -1.67 -8.40 -10.58
C LYS A 66 -1.15 -7.11 -9.97
N VAL A 67 -1.76 -5.98 -10.35
CA VAL A 67 -1.56 -4.69 -9.68
C VAL A 67 -2.58 -4.62 -8.55
N PHE A 68 -2.13 -4.35 -7.34
CA PHE A 68 -3.03 -4.20 -6.20
C PHE A 68 -3.70 -2.82 -6.28
N THR A 69 -4.95 -2.77 -5.86
CA THR A 69 -5.61 -1.49 -5.60
C THR A 69 -5.14 -0.95 -4.26
N GLY A 70 -5.15 0.38 -4.07
CA GLY A 70 -4.84 1.00 -2.76
C GLY A 70 -5.70 0.45 -1.61
N ASN A 71 -6.90 -0.05 -1.91
CA ASN A 71 -7.76 -0.74 -0.96
C ASN A 71 -7.22 -2.11 -0.52
N GLU A 72 -6.69 -2.91 -1.45
CA GLU A 72 -6.06 -4.19 -1.13
C GLU A 72 -4.73 -3.97 -0.39
N GLU A 73 -3.94 -2.98 -0.80
CA GLU A 73 -2.69 -2.59 -0.13
C GLU A 73 -2.95 -2.11 1.29
N GLY A 74 -3.91 -1.21 1.48
CA GLY A 74 -4.33 -0.73 2.80
C GLY A 74 -4.82 -1.88 3.69
N ALA A 75 -5.53 -2.86 3.14
CA ALA A 75 -5.96 -4.05 3.87
C ALA A 75 -4.77 -4.92 4.32
N LEU A 76 -3.80 -5.16 3.43
CA LEU A 76 -2.59 -5.93 3.74
C LEU A 76 -1.74 -5.23 4.80
N LEU A 77 -1.52 -3.92 4.65
CA LEU A 77 -0.75 -3.11 5.60
C LEU A 77 -1.45 -3.03 6.96
N GLY A 78 -2.76 -2.85 6.99
CA GLY A 78 -3.51 -2.86 8.25
C GLY A 78 -3.47 -4.23 8.91
N TRP A 79 -3.69 -5.32 8.18
CA TRP A 79 -3.53 -6.67 8.72
C TRP A 79 -2.12 -6.88 9.31
N TRP A 80 -1.06 -6.49 8.58
CA TRP A 80 0.31 -6.62 9.06
C TRP A 80 0.57 -5.80 10.32
N ASN A 81 0.10 -4.56 10.37
CA ASN A 81 0.22 -3.71 11.56
C ASN A 81 -0.53 -4.30 12.76
N TRP A 82 -1.69 -4.91 12.55
CA TRP A 82 -2.41 -5.63 13.61
C TRP A 82 -1.59 -6.81 14.15
N GLN A 83 -1.09 -7.68 13.27
CA GLN A 83 -0.27 -8.83 13.66
C GLN A 83 0.98 -8.38 14.44
N ARG A 84 1.62 -7.30 13.98
CA ARG A 84 2.79 -6.72 14.64
C ARG A 84 2.44 -6.14 16.02
N CYS A 85 1.34 -5.38 16.14
CA CYS A 85 0.84 -4.89 17.42
C CYS A 85 0.62 -6.06 18.38
N ARG A 86 -0.01 -7.14 17.90
CA ARG A 86 -0.31 -8.28 18.74
C ARG A 86 0.91 -9.02 19.24
N ARG A 87 1.96 -9.09 18.42
CA ARG A 87 3.25 -9.67 18.79
C ARG A 87 4.06 -8.79 19.73
N LEU A 88 4.09 -7.48 19.50
CA LEU A 88 4.95 -6.55 20.26
C LEU A 88 4.31 -6.06 21.57
N SER A 89 2.99 -5.96 21.60
CA SER A 89 2.23 -5.43 22.72
C SER A 89 1.05 -6.35 23.08
N PRO A 90 1.27 -7.63 23.41
CA PRO A 90 0.20 -8.60 23.65
C PRO A 90 -0.73 -8.25 24.83
N HIS A 91 -0.27 -7.38 25.74
CA HIS A 91 -1.03 -6.94 26.91
C HIS A 91 -2.06 -5.85 26.62
N ILE A 92 -1.96 -5.15 25.49
CA ILE A 92 -2.92 -4.10 25.11
C ILE A 92 -4.21 -4.77 24.62
N PRO A 93 -5.39 -4.50 25.22
CA PRO A 93 -6.66 -5.03 24.74
C PRO A 93 -6.93 -4.64 23.28
N ALA A 94 -7.58 -5.51 22.51
CA ALA A 94 -7.94 -5.19 21.13
C ALA A 94 -8.86 -3.96 21.04
N SER A 95 -9.76 -3.83 22.03
CA SER A 95 -10.68 -2.69 22.20
C SER A 95 -10.01 -1.34 22.40
N ASP A 96 -8.71 -1.31 22.68
CA ASP A 96 -7.94 -0.08 22.89
C ASP A 96 -7.09 0.27 21.64
N CYS A 97 -7.16 -0.58 20.60
CA CYS A 97 -6.49 -0.37 19.32
C CYS A 97 -7.46 0.21 18.29
N TYR A 98 -6.96 1.14 17.47
CA TYR A 98 -7.74 1.82 16.44
C TYR A 98 -7.02 1.77 15.10
N MET A 99 -7.79 1.56 14.03
CA MET A 99 -7.38 1.81 12.66
C MET A 99 -8.32 2.81 12.02
N VAL A 100 -7.75 3.80 11.34
CA VAL A 100 -8.51 4.88 10.70
C VAL A 100 -8.27 4.83 9.19
N ALA A 101 -9.34 4.92 8.40
CA ALA A 101 -9.24 5.03 6.95
C ALA A 101 -10.08 6.20 6.42
N SER A 102 -9.83 6.60 5.17
CA SER A 102 -10.62 7.66 4.53
C SER A 102 -12.04 7.18 4.20
N THR A 103 -12.97 8.12 3.98
CA THR A 103 -14.34 7.83 3.53
C THR A 103 -14.44 7.13 2.19
N VAL A 104 -13.44 7.32 1.32
CA VAL A 104 -13.37 6.72 -0.02
C VAL A 104 -12.63 5.38 -0.04
N SER A 105 -11.97 5.00 1.07
CA SER A 105 -11.32 3.70 1.21
C SER A 105 -12.33 2.57 1.44
N SER A 106 -12.02 1.40 0.90
CA SER A 106 -12.81 0.19 1.07
C SER A 106 -12.89 -0.24 2.54
N LYS A 107 -14.00 -0.89 2.89
CA LYS A 107 -14.29 -1.37 4.25
C LYS A 107 -13.68 -2.75 4.55
N ILE A 108 -12.69 -3.22 3.78
CA ILE A 108 -11.98 -4.49 4.07
C ILE A 108 -11.36 -4.45 5.47
N LEU A 109 -10.71 -3.34 5.84
CA LEU A 109 -10.16 -3.15 7.19
C LEU A 109 -11.22 -3.21 8.29
N ARG A 110 -12.43 -2.73 8.02
CA ARG A 110 -13.57 -2.85 8.95
C ARG A 110 -13.96 -4.31 9.19
N ALA A 111 -13.88 -5.15 8.16
CA ALA A 111 -14.15 -6.58 8.30
C ALA A 111 -13.10 -7.28 9.16
N ILE A 112 -11.82 -6.92 8.99
CA ILE A 112 -10.72 -7.40 9.84
C ILE A 112 -10.94 -6.93 11.29
N ALA A 113 -11.26 -5.66 11.50
CA ALA A 113 -11.56 -5.09 12.82
C ALA A 113 -12.66 -5.85 13.55
N LYS A 114 -13.78 -6.13 12.87
CA LYS A 114 -14.89 -6.91 13.43
C LYS A 114 -14.48 -8.32 13.82
N LYS A 115 -13.56 -8.94 13.08
CA LYS A 115 -13.07 -10.30 13.36
C LYS A 115 -12.11 -10.32 14.55
N GLU A 116 -11.24 -9.31 14.63
CA GLU A 116 -10.11 -9.27 15.57
C GLU A 116 -10.43 -8.50 16.87
N GLY A 117 -11.52 -7.74 16.90
CA GLY A 117 -12.03 -7.03 18.08
C GLY A 117 -11.42 -5.65 18.33
N PHE A 118 -10.70 -5.08 17.35
CA PHE A 118 -10.22 -3.69 17.42
C PHE A 118 -11.19 -2.71 16.77
N ASN A 119 -11.02 -1.42 17.06
CA ASN A 119 -11.90 -0.37 16.54
C ASN A 119 -11.49 0.08 15.14
N PHE A 120 -12.48 0.31 14.28
CA PHE A 120 -12.27 0.88 12.96
C PHE A 120 -13.10 2.15 12.79
N GLU A 121 -12.41 3.25 12.53
CA GLU A 121 -13.01 4.55 12.32
C GLU A 121 -12.79 5.03 10.89
N VAL A 122 -13.71 5.88 10.43
CA VAL A 122 -13.60 6.53 9.12
C VAL A 122 -13.49 8.03 9.34
N SER A 123 -12.57 8.65 8.61
CA SER A 123 -12.34 10.09 8.65
C SER A 123 -12.32 10.67 7.23
N LEU A 124 -12.48 11.99 7.13
CA LEU A 124 -12.29 12.73 5.87
C LEU A 124 -10.80 12.87 5.50
N LEU A 125 -9.89 12.60 6.45
CA LEU A 125 -8.44 12.61 6.30
C LEU A 125 -7.85 11.38 7.01
N VAL A 126 -6.86 10.71 6.40
CA VAL A 126 -6.12 9.62 7.06
C VAL A 126 -5.23 10.23 8.15
N VAL A 127 -5.53 9.96 9.41
CA VAL A 127 -4.71 10.37 10.56
C VAL A 127 -4.45 9.15 11.43
N LEU A 128 -3.19 8.83 11.68
CA LEU A 128 -2.80 7.92 12.77
C LEU A 128 -2.89 8.72 14.08
N SER A 129 -3.99 8.60 14.82
CA SER A 129 -4.05 9.13 16.18
C SER A 129 -3.68 8.05 17.19
N HIS A 130 -2.70 8.34 18.04
CA HIS A 130 -2.59 7.71 19.36
C HIS A 130 -3.54 8.47 20.28
N GLY A 131 -4.32 7.74 21.07
CA GLY A 131 -5.33 8.33 21.94
C GLY A 131 -4.78 9.44 22.83
N MET A 132 -5.35 10.63 22.67
CA MET A 132 -5.52 11.60 23.74
C MET A 132 -6.95 12.11 23.56
N LEU A 133 -7.88 11.35 24.12
CA LEU A 133 -9.19 11.87 24.47
C LEU A 133 -9.05 12.33 25.92
N ASP A 134 -8.75 13.61 26.09
CA ASP A 134 -9.15 14.38 27.27
C ASP A 134 -10.26 15.35 26.83
#